data_AF-A0A923BHA5-F1
#
_entry.id   AF-A0A923BHA5-F1
#
_cell.length_a   1.000
_cell.length_b   1.000
_cell.length_c   1.000
_cell.angle_alpha   90.00
_cell.angle_beta   90.00
_cell.angle_gamma   90.00
#
_symmetry.space_group_name_H-M   'P 1'
#
loop_
_entity.id
_entity.type
_entity.pdbx_description
1 polymer ?
#
loop_
_entity_poly.entity_id
_entity_poly.type
_entity_poly.pdbx_seq_one_letter_code
_entity_poly.pdbx_strand_id
1 'polypeptide(L)'
;MSTDGQDDGIIRVEAIEAKAIYLVDSSGSPRASLTCSEGGGQNHGHVVIHLHDQNGIRLSLQVDDKEGASISMFNQSASPCISLSVFNSRGNGITICDSEGRPRINAGVDDVDSLADISVLNPTDD
;
A
#
# COMPACT_ATOMS: atom_id res chain seq x y z
N MET A 1 -13.57 45.71 18.09
CA MET A 1 -12.96 44.37 18.22
C MET A 1 -13.15 43.69 16.88
N SER A 2 -12.12 43.70 16.03
CA SER A 2 -12.14 42.99 14.75
C SER A 2 -11.97 41.51 15.04
N THR A 3 -12.95 40.71 14.65
CA THR A 3 -12.74 39.28 14.39
C THR A 3 -12.08 39.19 13.03
N ASP A 4 -10.76 39.42 12.99
CA ASP A 4 -9.98 39.09 11.81
C ASP A 4 -10.11 37.58 11.63
N GLY A 5 -10.94 37.20 10.65
CA GLY A 5 -11.17 35.82 10.26
C GLY A 5 -9.84 35.24 9.83
N GLN A 6 -9.32 34.35 10.67
CA GLN A 6 -8.19 33.52 10.33
C GLN A 6 -8.57 32.74 9.06
N ASP A 7 -7.88 33.04 7.98
CA ASP A 7 -8.02 32.31 6.73
C ASP A 7 -7.47 30.90 7.00
N ASP A 8 -8.37 29.95 7.29
CA ASP A 8 -8.02 28.58 7.70
C ASP A 8 -7.32 27.80 6.57
N GLY A 9 -7.01 28.43 5.42
CA GLY A 9 -6.29 27.83 4.31
C GLY A 9 -7.06 26.67 3.66
N ILE A 10 -8.39 26.63 3.84
CA ILE A 10 -9.23 25.52 3.40
C ILE A 10 -9.55 25.69 1.92
N ILE A 11 -9.09 24.75 1.10
CA ILE A 11 -9.55 24.60 -0.28
C ILE A 11 -10.77 23.67 -0.27
N ARG A 12 -11.92 24.18 -0.72
CA ARG A 12 -13.14 23.39 -0.95
C ARG A 12 -13.38 23.29 -2.45
N VAL A 13 -13.39 22.07 -2.96
CA VAL A 13 -13.65 21.77 -4.36
C VAL A 13 -14.49 20.50 -4.43
N GLU A 14 -15.30 20.38 -5.48
CA GLU A 14 -16.11 19.19 -5.71
C GLU A 14 -15.28 18.04 -6.27
N ALA A 15 -14.30 18.34 -7.12
CA ALA A 15 -13.39 17.37 -7.71
C ALA A 15 -11.98 17.95 -7.88
N ILE A 16 -10.98 17.10 -7.66
CA ILE A 16 -9.59 17.35 -8.03
C ILE A 16 -9.20 16.26 -9.02
N GLU A 17 -8.85 16.65 -10.24
CA GLU A 17 -8.29 15.75 -11.25
C GLU A 17 -6.78 15.91 -11.29
N ALA A 18 -6.06 14.86 -10.87
CA ALA A 18 -4.61 14.85 -10.85
C ALA A 18 -4.10 13.41 -11.04
N LYS A 19 -2.92 13.27 -11.66
CA LYS A 19 -2.24 11.97 -11.72
C LYS A 19 -1.68 11.57 -10.35
N ALA A 20 -1.36 12.56 -9.52
CA ALA A 20 -0.82 12.37 -8.18
C ALA A 20 -1.19 13.54 -7.26
N ILE A 21 -1.53 13.21 -6.02
CA ILE A 21 -1.70 14.16 -4.91
C ILE A 21 -0.71 13.79 -3.82
N TYR A 22 0.07 14.75 -3.34
CA TYR A 22 1.05 14.55 -2.27
C TYR A 22 0.70 15.41 -1.06
N LEU A 23 0.67 14.80 0.11
CA LEU A 23 0.69 15.52 1.39
C LEU A 23 2.15 15.61 1.83
N VAL A 24 2.66 16.83 1.94
CA VAL A 24 4.04 17.11 2.34
C VAL A 24 4.09 17.80 3.71
N ASP A 25 5.17 17.63 4.44
CA ASP A 25 5.41 18.37 5.69
C ASP A 25 5.98 19.78 5.44
N SER A 26 6.30 20.50 6.51
CA SER A 26 6.85 21.86 6.45
C SER A 26 8.22 21.97 5.78
N SER A 27 8.94 20.85 5.61
CA SER A 27 10.20 20.78 4.86
C SER A 27 10.00 20.47 3.37
N GLY A 28 8.76 20.22 2.95
CA GLY A 28 8.44 19.74 1.60
C GLY A 28 8.60 18.22 1.44
N SER A 29 8.82 17.47 2.52
CA SER A 29 8.99 16.01 2.44
C SER A 29 7.63 15.31 2.38
N PRO A 30 7.41 14.37 1.43
CA PRO A 30 6.17 13.60 1.36
C PRO A 30 5.89 12.79 2.63
N ARG A 31 4.63 12.80 3.07
CA ARG A 31 4.09 12.02 4.20
C ARG A 31 2.93 11.12 3.79
N ALA A 32 2.20 11.50 2.76
CA ALA A 32 1.28 10.62 2.07
C ALA A 32 1.23 10.93 0.57
N SER A 33 0.89 9.95 -0.25
CA SER A 33 0.57 10.17 -1.65
C SER A 33 -0.64 9.35 -2.08
N LEU A 34 -1.43 9.89 -3.00
CA LEU A 34 -2.44 9.19 -3.78
C LEU A 34 -2.00 9.30 -5.25
N THR A 35 -1.72 8.18 -5.88
CA THR A 35 -1.22 8.14 -7.27
C THR A 35 -2.01 7.15 -8.10
N CYS A 36 -2.24 7.49 -9.36
CA CYS A 36 -2.81 6.59 -10.35
C CYS A 36 -1.78 6.40 -11.46
N SER A 37 -1.43 5.17 -11.78
CA SER A 37 -0.65 4.88 -12.99
C SER A 37 -1.57 4.62 -14.16
N GLU A 38 -1.24 5.19 -15.32
CA GLU A 38 -1.86 4.76 -16.56
C GLU A 38 -1.29 3.37 -16.91
N GLY A 39 -2.16 2.38 -17.06
CA GLY A 39 -1.76 1.08 -17.59
C GLY A 39 -1.24 1.24 -19.01
N GLY A 40 -0.02 0.77 -19.27
CA GLY A 40 0.64 0.88 -20.57
C GLY A 40 1.38 -0.41 -20.92
N GLY A 41 1.11 -0.97 -22.10
CA GLY A 41 1.69 -2.24 -22.53
C GLY A 41 1.17 -3.43 -21.72
N GLN A 42 2.07 -4.15 -21.05
CA GLN A 42 1.74 -5.25 -20.13
C GLN A 42 1.46 -4.77 -18.69
N ASN A 43 1.63 -3.48 -18.39
CA ASN A 43 1.40 -2.94 -17.06
C ASN A 43 -0.07 -2.56 -16.89
N HIS A 44 -0.69 -3.07 -15.84
CA HIS A 44 -2.05 -2.73 -15.44
C HIS A 44 -2.01 -1.42 -14.65
N GLY A 45 -3.03 -0.58 -14.89
CA GLY A 45 -3.16 0.67 -14.15
C GLY A 45 -3.47 0.34 -12.70
N HIS A 46 -2.77 0.97 -11.78
CA HIS A 46 -3.00 0.78 -10.35
C HIS A 46 -3.22 2.10 -9.65
N VAL A 47 -4.16 2.09 -8.71
CA VAL A 47 -4.35 3.16 -7.74
C VAL A 47 -3.56 2.79 -6.50
N VAL A 48 -2.72 3.71 -6.04
CA VAL A 48 -1.87 3.47 -4.87
C VAL A 48 -1.95 4.63 -3.90
N ILE A 49 -2.16 4.30 -2.63
CA ILE A 49 -2.00 5.20 -1.49
C ILE A 49 -0.75 4.79 -0.73
N HIS A 50 0.20 5.71 -0.56
CA HIS A 50 1.37 5.50 0.28
C HIS A 50 1.33 6.38 1.52
N LEU A 51 1.76 5.84 2.65
CA LEU A 51 2.20 6.62 3.81
C LEU A 51 3.72 6.53 3.93
N HIS A 52 4.35 7.66 4.18
CA HIS A 52 5.80 7.80 4.23
C HIS A 52 6.26 8.23 5.62
N ASP A 53 7.36 7.65 6.10
CA ASP A 53 8.15 8.25 7.17
C ASP A 53 9.35 9.00 6.58
N GLN A 54 10.37 9.29 7.39
CA GLN A 54 11.59 9.95 6.91
C GLN A 54 12.46 9.07 6.00
N ASN A 55 12.26 7.75 6.00
CA ASN A 55 13.11 6.78 5.30
C ASN A 55 12.44 6.21 4.05
N GLY A 56 11.16 6.49 3.81
CA GLY A 56 10.45 6.06 2.62
C GLY A 56 9.03 5.58 2.93
N ILE A 57 8.51 4.71 2.06
CA ILE A 57 7.17 4.14 2.18
C ILE A 57 7.13 3.19 3.38
N ARG A 58 6.09 3.32 4.21
CA ARG A 58 5.81 2.46 5.36
C ARG A 58 4.55 1.64 5.21
N LEU A 59 3.62 2.15 4.45
CA LEU A 59 2.35 1.52 4.20
C LEU A 59 1.94 1.85 2.77
N SER A 60 1.50 0.83 2.04
CA SER A 60 0.96 0.92 0.69
C SER A 60 -0.41 0.25 0.67
N LEU A 61 -1.40 0.93 0.10
CA LEU A 61 -2.65 0.33 -0.33
C LEU A 61 -2.66 0.39 -1.84
N GLN A 62 -2.79 -0.75 -2.48
CA GLN A 62 -2.81 -0.86 -3.93
C GLN A 62 -4.11 -1.52 -4.38
N VAL A 63 -4.70 -0.99 -5.44
CA VAL A 63 -5.78 -1.64 -6.18
C VAL A 63 -5.38 -1.69 -7.64
N ASP A 64 -5.41 -2.91 -8.18
CA ASP A 64 -5.14 -3.24 -9.56
C ASP A 64 -6.36 -3.96 -10.13
N ASP A 65 -6.81 -3.58 -11.31
CA ASP A 65 -8.04 -4.11 -11.91
C ASP A 65 -7.92 -5.58 -12.32
N LYS A 66 -6.69 -6.09 -12.53
CA LYS A 66 -6.45 -7.47 -12.94
C LYS A 66 -5.87 -8.34 -11.85
N GLU A 67 -4.97 -7.78 -11.04
CA GLU A 67 -4.32 -8.53 -9.97
C GLU A 67 -5.17 -8.54 -8.70
N GLY A 68 -5.90 -7.46 -8.39
CA GLY A 68 -6.72 -7.32 -7.19
C GLY A 68 -6.20 -6.24 -6.24
N ALA A 69 -6.45 -6.40 -4.94
CA ALA A 69 -6.12 -5.39 -3.94
C ALA A 69 -5.10 -5.89 -2.91
N SER A 70 -4.24 -5.00 -2.42
CA SER A 70 -3.32 -5.31 -1.33
C SER A 70 -3.09 -4.15 -0.36
N ILE A 71 -2.76 -4.50 0.87
CA ILE A 71 -2.25 -3.59 1.90
C ILE A 71 -0.91 -4.15 2.36
N SER A 72 0.17 -3.38 2.22
CA SER A 72 1.53 -3.80 2.56
C SER A 72 2.18 -2.82 3.52
N MET A 73 2.83 -3.35 4.57
CA MET A 73 3.66 -2.59 5.50
C MET A 73 5.13 -2.92 5.29
N PHE A 74 6.00 -1.90 5.39
CA PHE A 74 7.42 -2.01 5.05
C PHE A 74 8.33 -1.64 6.24
N ASN A 75 9.45 -2.35 6.38
CA ASN A 75 10.50 -1.98 7.33
C ASN A 75 11.31 -0.77 6.86
N GLN A 76 12.34 -0.40 7.62
CA GLN A 76 13.16 0.79 7.36
C GLN A 76 14.05 0.66 6.13
N SER A 77 14.26 -0.56 5.66
CA SER A 77 15.00 -0.88 4.44
C SER A 77 14.08 -1.01 3.22
N ALA A 78 12.80 -0.62 3.34
CA ALA A 78 11.76 -0.77 2.32
C ALA A 78 11.46 -2.23 1.93
N SER A 79 11.80 -3.20 2.77
CA SER A 79 11.36 -4.60 2.58
C SER A 79 9.97 -4.80 3.19
N PRO A 80 9.10 -5.59 2.53
CA PRO A 80 7.77 -5.90 3.07
C PRO A 80 7.89 -6.71 4.36
N CYS A 81 7.14 -6.31 5.38
CA CYS A 81 7.03 -7.02 6.66
C CYS A 81 5.72 -7.77 6.79
N ILE A 82 4.62 -7.15 6.38
CA ILE A 82 3.28 -7.72 6.47
C ILE A 82 2.52 -7.29 5.23
N SER A 83 1.87 -8.23 4.56
CA SER A 83 0.94 -7.94 3.48
C SER A 83 -0.37 -8.66 3.69
N LEU A 84 -1.47 -7.99 3.38
CA LEU A 84 -2.79 -8.58 3.18
C LEU A 84 -3.13 -8.39 1.72
N SER A 85 -3.49 -9.47 1.04
CA SER A 85 -3.77 -9.44 -0.39
C SER A 85 -5.03 -10.22 -0.73
N VAL A 86 -5.81 -9.66 -1.65
CA VAL A 86 -6.96 -10.27 -2.27
C VAL A 86 -6.67 -10.31 -3.76
N PHE A 87 -6.27 -11.46 -4.27
CA PHE A 87 -5.90 -11.61 -5.67
C PHE A 87 -7.00 -12.30 -6.47
N ASN A 88 -7.20 -11.84 -7.70
CA ASN A 88 -8.23 -12.41 -8.57
C ASN A 88 -7.91 -13.84 -9.04
N SER A 89 -6.63 -14.23 -9.07
CA SER A 89 -6.17 -15.49 -9.68
C SER A 89 -5.30 -16.37 -8.77
N ARG A 90 -4.92 -15.88 -7.59
CA ARG A 90 -3.92 -16.53 -6.71
C ARG A 90 -4.40 -16.73 -5.28
N GLY A 91 -5.71 -16.57 -5.05
CA GLY A 91 -6.29 -16.65 -3.72
C GLY A 91 -6.05 -15.40 -2.88
N ASN A 92 -6.56 -15.45 -1.65
CA ASN A 92 -6.50 -14.33 -0.71
C ASN A 92 -5.66 -14.76 0.49
N GLY A 93 -4.86 -13.85 1.06
CA GLY A 93 -4.02 -14.23 2.17
C GLY A 93 -3.30 -13.11 2.88
N ILE A 94 -2.56 -13.51 3.90
CA ILE A 94 -1.72 -12.70 4.74
C ILE A 94 -0.32 -13.30 4.74
N THR A 95 0.69 -12.49 4.43
CA THR A 95 2.10 -12.87 4.56
C THR A 95 2.75 -12.03 5.65
N ILE A 96 3.56 -12.66 6.50
CA ILE A 96 4.42 -12.00 7.49
C ILE A 96 5.86 -12.41 7.17
N CYS A 97 6.74 -11.43 7.02
CA CYS A 97 8.14 -11.59 6.69
C CYS A 97 9.05 -11.28 7.88
N ASP A 98 10.30 -11.75 7.80
CA ASP A 98 11.37 -11.34 8.70
C ASP A 98 11.92 -9.94 8.35
N SER A 99 12.95 -9.51 9.07
CA SER A 99 13.61 -8.22 8.85
C SER A 99 14.29 -8.09 7.49
N GLU A 100 14.56 -9.19 6.81
CA GLU A 100 15.16 -9.21 5.47
C GLU A 100 14.09 -9.23 4.36
N GLY A 101 12.81 -9.35 4.73
CA GLY A 101 11.69 -9.43 3.80
C GLY A 101 11.36 -10.85 3.35
N ARG A 102 11.95 -11.89 3.97
CA ARG A 102 11.65 -13.29 3.65
C ARG A 102 10.36 -13.73 4.34
N PRO A 103 9.39 -14.33 3.62
CA PRO A 103 8.18 -14.88 4.23
C PRO A 103 8.49 -15.88 5.34
N ARG A 104 7.78 -15.74 6.46
CA ARG A 104 7.88 -16.60 7.66
C ARG A 104 6.55 -17.26 7.98
N ILE A 105 5.47 -16.54 7.73
CA ILE A 105 4.11 -17.03 7.88
C ILE A 105 3.37 -16.66 6.61
N ASN A 106 2.69 -17.64 6.02
CA ASN A 106 1.71 -17.41 4.98
C ASN A 106 0.41 -18.11 5.38
N ALA A 107 -0.66 -17.34 5.47
CA ALA A 107 -1.99 -17.84 5.76
C ALA A 107 -2.91 -17.40 4.63
N GLY A 108 -3.53 -18.34 3.94
CA GLY A 108 -4.32 -18.02 2.76
C GLY A 108 -5.41 -19.02 2.47
N VAL A 109 -6.34 -18.59 1.63
CA VAL A 109 -7.35 -19.43 1.02
C VAL A 109 -7.08 -19.37 -0.47
N ASP A 110 -6.57 -20.47 -1.02
CA ASP A 110 -6.58 -20.70 -2.45
C ASP A 110 -8.03 -20.93 -2.90
N ASP A 111 -8.32 -20.70 -4.19
CA ASP A 111 -9.62 -20.72 -4.88
C ASP A 111 -10.75 -21.59 -4.24
N VAL A 112 -12.02 -21.26 -4.51
CA VAL A 112 -13.27 -21.59 -3.76
C VAL A 112 -13.44 -23.02 -3.18
N ASP A 113 -12.65 -24.00 -3.63
CA ASP A 113 -12.64 -25.39 -3.20
C ASP A 113 -11.46 -25.77 -2.29
N SER A 114 -10.54 -24.86 -1.97
CA SER A 114 -9.40 -25.12 -1.08
C SER A 114 -9.70 -24.78 0.38
N LEU A 115 -9.17 -25.59 1.29
CA LEU A 115 -9.17 -25.26 2.71
C LEU A 115 -8.17 -24.13 2.96
N ALA A 116 -8.47 -23.27 3.94
CA ALA A 116 -7.50 -22.31 4.42
C ALA A 116 -6.23 -23.05 4.87
N ASP A 117 -5.08 -22.65 4.36
CA ASP A 117 -3.78 -23.19 4.75
C ASP A 117 -2.97 -22.15 5.52
N ILE A 118 -2.22 -22.61 6.50
CA ILE A 118 -1.29 -21.80 7.29
C ILE A 118 0.05 -22.52 7.30
N SER A 119 1.03 -21.92 6.64
CA SER A 119 2.41 -22.39 6.63
C SER A 119 3.28 -21.50 7.51
N VAL A 120 4.16 -22.14 8.29
CA VAL A 120 5.25 -21.48 9.02
C VAL A 120 6.55 -21.98 8.41
N LEU A 121 7.31 -21.08 7.79
CA LEU A 121 8.54 -21.40 7.05
C LEU A 121 9.74 -21.28 7.99
N ASN A 122 10.58 -22.32 8.06
CA ASN A 122 11.81 -22.24 8.87
C ASN A 122 12.92 -21.50 8.10
N PRO A 123 13.89 -20.87 8.78
CA PRO A 123 14.97 -20.14 8.12
C PRO A 123 15.98 -21.04 7.42
N THR A 124 15.86 -22.35 7.62
CA THR A 124 16.76 -23.38 7.09
C THR A 124 16.14 -24.17 5.93
N ASP A 125 14.91 -23.85 5.55
CA ASP A 125 14.19 -24.53 4.47
C ASP A 125 14.51 -23.80 3.15
N ASP A 126 15.77 -23.90 2.69
CA ASP A 126 16.24 -23.55 1.34
C ASP A 126 16.63 -24.84 0.58
#